data_AF-N6ZW88-F1
#
_entry.id   AF-N6ZW88-F1
#
_cell.length_a   1.000
_cell.length_b   1.000
_cell.length_c   1.000
_cell.angle_alpha   90.00
_cell.angle_beta   90.00
_cell.angle_gamma   90.00
#
_symmetry.space_group_name_H-M   'P 1'
#
loop_
_entity.id
_entity.type
_entity.pdbx_description
1 polymer ?
#
loop_
_entity_poly.entity_id
_entity_poly.type
_entity_poly.pdbx_seq_one_letter_code
_entity_poly.pdbx_strand_id
1 'polypeptide(L)'
;MNMQFHERLAEERERLGLTQEEMAKAGGVAKRTYCNYENGDREPPSSFLGRLKEVGVDVGYLLLGVRQFDSLGIDASEERLLSLYRSLSAEDKLALEAVALMYSQPDLASVLVEGAKKIEAQLGALKPSNQVINAPVTNVAGRDVKHVTLGKVKQGKNGKIG
;
A
#
# COMPACT_ATOMS: atom_id res chain seq x y z
N MET A 1 -14.43 22.33 0.31
CA MET A 1 -15.78 22.79 -0.07
C MET A 1 -16.54 21.56 -0.54
N ASN A 2 -17.73 21.26 -0.01
CA ASN A 2 -18.49 20.09 -0.42
C ASN A 2 -19.23 20.45 -1.72
N MET A 3 -18.75 19.95 -2.86
CA MET A 3 -19.32 20.25 -4.17
C MET A 3 -20.67 19.55 -4.33
N GLN A 4 -21.61 20.16 -5.05
CA GLN A 4 -22.93 19.63 -5.31
C GLN A 4 -22.96 18.78 -6.59
N PHE A 5 -24.03 18.00 -6.77
CA PHE A 5 -24.18 17.11 -7.93
C PHE A 5 -24.09 17.86 -9.27
N HIS A 6 -24.75 19.01 -9.39
CA HIS A 6 -24.83 19.78 -10.63
C HIS A 6 -23.48 20.39 -11.02
N GLU A 7 -22.69 20.81 -10.03
CA GLU A 7 -21.30 21.27 -10.22
C GLU A 7 -20.41 20.12 -10.71
N ARG A 8 -20.55 18.92 -10.12
CA ARG A 8 -19.86 17.71 -10.61
C ARG A 8 -20.25 17.32 -12.02
N LEU A 9 -21.53 17.51 -12.38
CA LEU A 9 -22.01 17.23 -13.73
C LEU A 9 -21.36 18.16 -14.76
N ALA A 10 -21.24 19.46 -14.44
CA ALA A 10 -20.53 20.42 -15.27
C ALA A 10 -19.04 20.09 -15.38
N GLU A 11 -18.39 19.75 -14.26
CA GLU A 11 -16.98 19.35 -14.26
C GLU A 11 -16.73 18.10 -15.10
N GLU A 12 -17.58 17.07 -15.00
CA GLU A 12 -17.43 15.86 -15.81
C GLU A 12 -17.63 16.12 -17.30
N ARG A 13 -18.59 16.98 -17.65
CA ARG A 13 -18.77 17.42 -19.04
C ARG A 13 -17.50 18.11 -19.55
N GLU A 14 -16.95 19.04 -18.77
CA GLU A 14 -15.74 19.79 -19.12
C GLU A 14 -14.51 18.91 -19.20
N ARG A 15 -14.36 17.94 -18.30
CA ARG A 15 -13.29 16.91 -18.34
C ARG A 15 -13.31 16.14 -19.65
N LEU A 16 -14.49 15.83 -20.17
CA LEU A 16 -14.68 15.13 -21.44
C LEU A 16 -14.57 16.05 -22.67
N GLY A 17 -14.39 17.36 -22.49
CA GLY A 17 -14.32 18.33 -23.58
C GLY A 17 -15.64 18.51 -24.34
N LEU A 18 -16.77 18.17 -23.71
CA LEU A 18 -18.09 18.21 -24.35
C LEU A 18 -18.79 19.55 -24.14
N THR A 19 -19.52 19.99 -25.16
CA THR A 19 -20.49 21.08 -25.03
C THR A 19 -21.77 20.61 -24.31
N GLN A 20 -22.55 21.55 -23.77
CA GLN A 20 -23.85 21.23 -23.16
C GLN A 20 -24.80 20.54 -24.16
N GLU A 21 -24.70 20.87 -25.45
CA GLU A 21 -25.52 20.26 -26.51
C GLU A 21 -25.13 18.79 -26.72
N GLU A 22 -23.83 18.48 -26.79
CA GLU A 22 -23.32 17.13 -26.97
C GLU A 22 -23.64 16.24 -25.76
N MET A 23 -23.50 16.79 -24.55
CA MET A 23 -23.85 16.07 -23.33
C MET A 23 -25.36 15.80 -23.23
N ALA A 24 -26.21 16.77 -23.61
CA ALA A 24 -27.65 16.58 -23.68
C ALA A 24 -28.02 15.48 -24.69
N LYS A 25 -27.37 15.49 -25.87
CA LYS A 25 -27.55 14.48 -26.91
C LYS A 25 -27.15 13.09 -26.42
N ALA A 26 -26.00 12.96 -25.74
CA ALA A 26 -25.56 11.69 -25.13
C ALA A 26 -26.58 11.18 -24.09
N GLY A 27 -27.13 12.08 -23.28
CA GLY A 27 -28.17 11.76 -22.32
C GLY A 27 -29.58 11.54 -22.90
N GLY A 28 -29.77 11.72 -24.21
CA GLY A 28 -31.06 11.57 -24.89
C GLY A 28 -32.10 12.59 -24.44
N VAL A 29 -31.69 13.81 -24.09
CA VAL A 29 -32.56 14.89 -23.63
C VAL A 29 -32.36 16.16 -24.46
N ALA A 30 -33.33 17.07 -24.43
CA ALA A 30 -33.17 18.39 -25.04
C ALA A 30 -32.12 19.22 -24.28
N LYS A 31 -31.39 20.11 -24.97
CA LYS A 31 -30.40 21.02 -24.37
C LYS A 31 -30.94 21.77 -23.16
N ARG A 32 -32.15 22.33 -23.28
CA ARG A 32 -32.81 23.05 -22.17
C ARG A 32 -32.97 22.19 -20.91
N THR A 33 -33.30 20.91 -21.09
CA THR A 33 -33.42 19.96 -19.98
C THR A 33 -32.06 19.72 -19.31
N TYR A 34 -30.99 19.61 -20.10
CA TYR A 34 -29.64 19.47 -19.58
C TYR A 34 -29.16 20.72 -18.82
N CYS A 35 -29.43 21.93 -19.34
CA CYS A 35 -29.09 23.17 -18.63
C CYS A 35 -29.75 23.23 -17.24
N ASN A 36 -31.00 22.77 -17.10
CA ASN A 36 -31.67 22.71 -15.80
C ASN A 36 -30.97 21.71 -14.83
N TYR A 37 -30.32 20.68 -15.35
CA TYR A 37 -29.54 19.74 -14.53
C TYR A 37 -28.24 20.37 -14.04
N GLU A 38 -27.50 21.04 -14.92
CA GLU A 38 -26.24 21.71 -14.56
C GLU A 38 -26.44 22.95 -13.67
N ASN A 39 -27.57 23.64 -13.78
CA ASN A 39 -27.91 24.75 -12.91
C ASN A 39 -28.41 24.30 -11.52
N GLY A 40 -28.68 23.00 -11.34
CA GLY A 40 -29.27 22.47 -10.12
C GLY A 40 -30.78 22.72 -9.98
N ASP A 41 -31.44 23.24 -11.01
CA ASP A 41 -32.90 23.48 -11.03
C ASP A 41 -33.71 22.16 -11.01
N ARG A 42 -33.12 21.07 -11.52
CA ARG A 42 -33.73 19.75 -11.57
C ARG A 42 -32.68 18.66 -11.44
N GLU A 43 -33.04 17.55 -10.80
CA GLU A 43 -32.19 16.36 -10.80
C GLU A 43 -32.42 15.48 -12.05
N PRO A 44 -31.35 14.95 -12.66
CA PRO A 44 -31.48 14.02 -13.77
C PRO A 44 -31.99 12.64 -13.30
N PRO A 45 -32.81 11.95 -14.10
CA PRO A 45 -33.21 10.58 -13.80
C PRO A 45 -32.02 9.62 -13.92
N SER A 46 -32.06 8.49 -13.22
CA SER A 46 -31.01 7.45 -13.30
C SER A 46 -30.77 6.93 -14.73
N SER A 47 -31.81 6.90 -15.58
CA SER A 47 -31.69 6.52 -16.99
C SER A 47 -30.80 7.46 -17.80
N PHE A 48 -30.75 8.75 -17.42
CA PHE A 48 -29.85 9.72 -18.04
C PHE A 48 -28.40 9.41 -17.64
N LEU A 49 -28.16 9.10 -16.35
CA LEU A 49 -26.82 8.71 -15.86
C LEU A 49 -26.30 7.43 -16.52
N GLY A 50 -27.18 6.44 -16.72
CA GLY A 50 -26.83 5.20 -17.42
C GLY A 50 -26.29 5.47 -18.83
N ARG A 51 -26.94 6.37 -19.59
CA ARG A 51 -26.46 6.78 -20.91
C ARG A 51 -25.17 7.57 -20.88
N LEU A 52 -24.99 8.42 -19.86
CA LEU A 52 -23.74 9.16 -19.69
C LEU A 52 -22.53 8.26 -19.42
N LYS A 53 -22.71 7.13 -18.75
CA LYS A 53 -21.63 6.17 -18.54
C LYS A 53 -21.05 5.65 -19.86
N GLU A 54 -21.88 5.50 -20.90
CA GLU A 54 -21.46 5.03 -22.22
C GLU A 54 -20.53 6.01 -22.94
N VAL A 55 -20.60 7.30 -22.61
CA VAL A 55 -19.71 8.34 -23.16
C VAL A 55 -18.56 8.70 -22.21
N GLY A 56 -18.29 7.84 -21.22
CA GLY A 56 -17.12 7.95 -20.36
C GLY A 56 -17.27 8.86 -19.14
N VAL A 57 -18.50 9.23 -18.77
CA VAL A 57 -18.78 9.97 -17.52
C VAL A 57 -18.57 9.05 -16.31
N ASP A 58 -17.89 9.56 -15.29
CA ASP A 58 -17.79 8.89 -13.99
C ASP A 58 -19.06 9.15 -13.17
N VAL A 59 -20.05 8.27 -13.33
CA VAL A 59 -21.30 8.32 -12.56
C VAL A 59 -21.04 8.14 -11.06
N GLY A 60 -20.01 7.40 -10.67
CA GLY A 60 -19.62 7.23 -9.27
C GLY A 60 -19.17 8.56 -8.66
N TYR A 61 -18.34 9.30 -9.39
CA TYR A 61 -17.96 10.66 -9.02
C TYR A 61 -19.17 11.59 -8.93
N LEU A 62 -20.07 11.56 -9.92
CA LEU A 62 -21.29 12.40 -9.89
C LEU A 62 -22.12 12.17 -8.62
N LEU A 63 -22.26 10.93 -8.17
CA LEU A 63 -23.09 10.59 -7.01
C LEU A 63 -22.37 10.79 -5.67
N LEU A 64 -21.08 10.43 -5.59
CA LEU A 64 -20.35 10.30 -4.33
C LEU A 64 -19.34 11.43 -4.08
N GLY A 65 -19.01 12.21 -5.10
CA GLY A 65 -18.01 13.28 -5.02
C GLY A 65 -16.57 12.79 -4.84
N VAL A 66 -16.34 11.47 -4.91
CA VAL A 66 -15.01 10.86 -4.86
C VAL A 66 -14.71 10.32 -6.25
N ARG A 67 -13.68 10.86 -6.91
CA ARG A 67 -13.20 10.33 -8.18
C ARG A 67 -12.67 8.93 -7.91
N GLN A 68 -13.26 7.94 -8.56
CA GLN A 68 -12.59 6.65 -8.66
C GLN A 68 -11.54 6.85 -9.76
N PHE A 69 -10.28 7.02 -9.37
CA PHE A 69 -9.18 6.99 -10.34
C PHE A 69 -9.31 5.67 -11.11
N ASP A 70 -9.58 5.81 -12.40
CA ASP A 70 -9.59 4.80 -13.44
C ASP A 70 -10.64 3.67 -13.32
N SER A 71 -11.84 3.98 -13.84
CA SER A 71 -12.73 2.98 -14.45
C SER A 71 -12.76 3.08 -15.98
N LEU A 72 -11.77 3.74 -16.59
CA LEU A 72 -11.35 3.38 -17.95
C LEU A 72 -10.71 1.99 -17.78
N GLY A 73 -11.40 0.97 -18.28
CA GLY A 73 -11.20 -0.42 -17.90
C GLY A 73 -9.75 -0.78 -17.64
N ILE A 74 -9.50 -1.28 -16.43
CA ILE A 74 -8.28 -1.96 -16.02
C ILE A 74 -7.84 -2.85 -17.18
N ASP A 75 -6.67 -2.62 -17.74
CA ASP A 75 -6.21 -3.41 -18.88
C ASP A 75 -5.94 -4.87 -18.44
N ALA A 76 -5.80 -5.79 -19.40
CA ALA A 76 -5.60 -7.20 -19.08
C ALA A 76 -4.37 -7.47 -18.20
N SER A 77 -3.35 -6.61 -18.27
CA SER A 77 -2.14 -6.70 -17.45
C SER A 77 -2.41 -6.23 -16.03
N GLU A 78 -3.13 -5.13 -15.87
CA GLU A 78 -3.54 -4.61 -14.56
C GLU A 78 -4.53 -5.55 -13.86
N GLU A 79 -5.47 -6.16 -14.59
CA GLU A 79 -6.42 -7.14 -14.06
C GLU A 79 -5.69 -8.40 -13.57
N ARG A 80 -4.70 -8.84 -14.35
CA ARG A 80 -3.83 -9.95 -13.97
C ARG A 80 -3.00 -9.60 -12.75
N LEU A 81 -2.43 -8.40 -12.68
CA LEU A 81 -1.62 -7.95 -11.55
C LEU A 81 -2.45 -7.91 -10.26
N LEU A 82 -3.66 -7.36 -10.31
CA LEU A 82 -4.58 -7.35 -9.17
C LEU A 82 -5.00 -8.75 -8.73
N SER A 83 -5.28 -9.64 -9.69
CA SER A 83 -5.64 -11.03 -9.40
C SER A 83 -4.49 -11.78 -8.72
N LEU A 84 -3.27 -11.61 -9.21
CA LEU A 84 -2.07 -12.16 -8.60
C LEU A 84 -1.86 -11.58 -7.20
N TYR A 85 -1.83 -10.25 -7.07
CA TYR A 85 -1.62 -9.58 -5.80
C TYR A 85 -2.63 -10.02 -4.74
N ARG A 86 -3.92 -10.16 -5.07
CA ARG A 86 -4.96 -10.64 -4.14
C ARG A 86 -4.69 -12.05 -3.61
N SER A 87 -4.10 -12.92 -4.43
CA SER A 87 -3.77 -14.30 -4.07
C SER A 87 -2.49 -14.46 -3.23
N LEU A 88 -1.67 -13.41 -3.14
CA LEU A 88 -0.40 -13.43 -2.40
C LEU A 88 -0.59 -13.43 -0.88
N SER A 89 0.43 -13.98 -0.19
CA SER A 89 0.57 -13.88 1.27
C SER A 89 0.82 -12.43 1.70
N ALA A 90 0.69 -12.13 2.99
CA ALA A 90 0.97 -10.79 3.51
C ALA A 90 2.43 -10.37 3.30
N GLU A 91 3.38 -11.31 3.41
CA GLU A 91 4.81 -11.07 3.21
C GLU A 91 5.11 -10.77 1.73
N ASP A 92 4.53 -11.53 0.81
CA ASP A 92 4.74 -11.34 -0.63
C ASP A 92 4.08 -10.04 -1.14
N LYS A 93 2.94 -9.65 -0.58
CA LYS A 93 2.30 -8.34 -0.86
C LYS A 93 3.22 -7.20 -0.47
N LEU A 94 3.81 -7.26 0.72
CA LEU A 94 4.75 -6.26 1.22
C LEU A 94 6.00 -6.16 0.33
N ALA A 95 6.53 -7.29 -0.11
CA ALA A 95 7.66 -7.33 -1.04
C ALA A 95 7.30 -6.65 -2.38
N LEU A 96 6.12 -6.95 -2.93
CA LEU A 96 5.67 -6.35 -4.18
C LEU A 96 5.43 -4.83 -4.05
N GLU A 97 4.86 -4.39 -2.94
CA GLU A 97 4.70 -2.96 -2.63
C GLU A 97 6.04 -2.25 -2.51
N ALA A 98 7.03 -2.86 -1.85
CA ALA A 98 8.38 -2.29 -1.75
C ALA A 98 9.01 -2.10 -3.14
N VAL A 99 8.90 -3.09 -4.02
CA VAL A 99 9.36 -2.98 -5.42
C VAL A 99 8.62 -1.84 -6.13
N ALA A 100 7.28 -1.81 -6.06
CA ALA A 100 6.48 -0.77 -6.70
C ALA A 100 6.86 0.64 -6.20
N LEU A 101 7.08 0.81 -4.89
CA LEU A 101 7.53 2.07 -4.30
C LEU A 101 8.92 2.48 -4.80
N MET A 102 9.86 1.54 -4.90
CA MET A 102 11.21 1.82 -5.41
C MET A 102 11.18 2.37 -6.83
N TYR A 103 10.31 1.85 -7.69
CA TYR A 103 10.19 2.31 -9.07
C TYR A 103 9.26 3.52 -9.23
N SER A 104 8.28 3.69 -8.34
CA SER A 104 7.36 4.84 -8.35
C SER A 104 8.01 6.12 -7.86
N GLN A 105 8.97 6.05 -6.94
CA GLN A 105 9.70 7.20 -6.40
C GLN A 105 11.22 6.90 -6.41
N PRO A 106 11.91 7.11 -7.54
CA PRO A 106 13.33 6.78 -7.67
C PRO A 106 14.21 7.50 -6.64
N ASP A 107 13.81 8.69 -6.19
CA ASP A 107 14.51 9.44 -5.14
C ASP A 107 14.37 8.77 -3.75
N LEU A 108 13.21 8.20 -3.40
CA LEU A 108 13.05 7.47 -2.13
C LEU A 108 13.73 6.10 -2.14
N ALA A 109 13.84 5.46 -3.30
CA ALA A 109 14.59 4.21 -3.45
C ALA A 109 16.05 4.38 -3.02
N SER A 110 16.66 5.53 -3.38
CA SER A 110 18.02 5.86 -2.96
C SER A 110 18.15 6.01 -1.43
N VAL A 111 17.13 6.60 -0.79
CA VAL A 111 17.09 6.80 0.68
C VAL A 111 16.92 5.48 1.42
N LEU A 112 16.09 4.57 0.92
CA LEU A 112 15.88 3.24 1.52
C LEU A 112 17.13 2.36 1.38
N VAL A 113 17.80 2.40 0.21
CA VAL A 113 19.06 1.69 -0.01
C VAL A 113 20.16 2.23 0.90
N GLU A 114 20.26 3.55 1.07
CA GLU A 114 21.24 4.18 1.95
C GLU A 114 20.95 3.89 3.44
N GLY A 115 19.67 3.86 3.82
CA GLY A 115 19.23 3.46 5.15
C GLY A 115 19.57 1.99 5.47
N ALA A 116 19.30 1.08 4.54
CA ALA A 116 19.62 -0.34 4.67
C ALA A 116 21.14 -0.57 4.83
N LYS A 117 21.96 0.10 4.02
CA LYS A 117 23.43 0.06 4.13
C LYS A 117 23.94 0.56 5.49
N LYS A 118 23.34 1.62 6.04
CA LYS A 118 23.70 2.15 7.37
C LYS A 118 23.37 1.18 8.49
N ILE A 119 22.21 0.51 8.41
CA ILE A 119 21.82 -0.52 9.39
C ILE A 119 22.76 -1.72 9.31
N GLU A 120 23.10 -2.18 8.12
CA GLU A 120 24.05 -3.29 7.92
C GLU A 120 25.45 -2.95 8.45
N ALA A 121 25.93 -1.72 8.20
CA ALA A 121 27.20 -1.24 8.75
C ALA A 121 27.18 -1.18 10.28
N GLN A 122 26.07 -0.75 10.88
CA GLN A 122 25.90 -0.73 12.34
C GLN A 122 25.84 -2.14 12.95
N LEU A 123 25.20 -3.09 12.26
CA LEU A 123 25.15 -4.49 12.70
C LEU A 123 26.50 -5.19 12.54
N GLY A 124 27.26 -4.90 11.48
CA GLY A 124 28.62 -5.40 11.29
C GLY A 124 29.64 -4.83 12.28
N ALA A 125 29.39 -3.62 12.81
CA ALA A 125 30.17 -3.02 13.89
C ALA A 125 29.86 -3.64 15.27
N LEU A 126 28.66 -4.21 15.43
CA LEU A 126 28.26 -5.03 16.59
C LEU A 126 28.76 -6.46 16.42
N LYS A 127 30.08 -6.67 16.29
CA LYS A 127 30.63 -8.02 16.49
C LYS A 127 30.40 -8.43 17.96
N PRO A 128 29.99 -9.68 18.25
CA PRO A 128 29.91 -10.13 19.63
C PRO A 128 31.29 -9.99 20.26
N SER A 129 31.40 -9.07 21.22
CA SER A 129 32.60 -8.93 22.04
C SER A 129 32.67 -10.19 22.90
N ASN A 130 33.41 -11.19 22.44
CA ASN A 130 33.70 -12.38 23.22
C ASN A 130 34.77 -12.03 24.26
N GLN A 131 34.47 -11.05 25.12
CA GLN A 131 35.29 -10.76 26.29
C GLN A 131 35.02 -11.87 27.30
N VAL A 132 35.97 -12.80 27.41
CA VAL A 132 36.06 -13.71 28.56
C VAL A 132 36.18 -12.83 29.80
N ILE A 133 35.09 -12.72 30.55
CA ILE A 133 35.04 -11.93 31.79
C ILE A 133 35.78 -12.73 32.87
N ASN A 134 37.11 -12.60 32.93
CA ASN A 134 37.90 -13.13 34.04
C ASN A 134 37.80 -12.17 35.22
N ALA A 135 36.65 -12.15 35.89
CA ALA A 135 36.50 -11.47 37.17
C ALA A 135 37.00 -12.39 38.31
N PRO A 136 37.79 -11.89 39.27
CA PRO A 136 38.17 -12.68 40.44
C PRO A 136 36.92 -12.96 41.29
N VAL A 137 36.56 -14.23 41.45
CA VAL A 137 35.46 -14.65 42.33
C VAL A 137 35.91 -14.40 43.77
N THR A 138 35.45 -13.32 44.39
CA THR A 138 35.60 -13.14 45.84
C THR A 138 34.57 -14.01 46.53
N ASN A 139 35.07 -14.94 47.35
CA ASN A 139 34.24 -15.89 48.07
C ASN A 139 33.45 -15.13 49.15
N VAL A 140 32.17 -14.85 48.91
CA VAL A 140 31.29 -14.27 49.94
C VAL A 140 30.84 -15.40 50.86
N ALA A 141 31.34 -15.37 52.08
CA ALA A 141 30.98 -16.31 53.14
C ALA A 141 29.48 -16.28 53.43
N GLY A 142 28.89 -17.47 53.55
CA GLY A 142 27.67 -17.72 54.34
C GLY A 142 26.34 -17.58 53.61
N ARG A 143 25.88 -18.68 52.99
CA ARG A 143 24.55 -19.26 53.24
C ARG A 143 24.43 -20.64 52.60
N ASP A 144 23.98 -21.60 53.41
CA ASP A 144 23.74 -22.99 53.06
C ASP A 144 22.99 -23.17 51.73
N VAL A 145 23.59 -23.91 50.79
CA VAL A 145 22.86 -24.51 49.67
C VAL A 145 22.87 -26.02 49.89
N LYS A 146 21.92 -26.50 50.70
CA LYS A 146 21.57 -27.93 50.71
C LYS A 146 20.83 -28.24 49.41
N HIS A 147 21.32 -29.27 48.71
CA HIS A 147 20.79 -29.88 47.49
C HIS A 147 20.98 -29.13 46.16
N VAL A 148 22.09 -29.42 45.48
CA VAL A 148 22.12 -29.50 44.02
C VAL A 148 22.85 -30.79 43.63
N THR A 149 22.09 -31.76 43.15
CA THR A 149 22.58 -33.05 42.64
C THR A 149 23.13 -32.84 41.23
N LEU A 150 24.45 -32.75 41.08
CA LEU A 150 25.09 -32.68 39.76
C LEU A 150 25.24 -34.09 39.18
N GLY A 151 24.53 -34.35 38.08
CA GLY A 151 24.66 -35.53 37.26
C GLY A 151 26.08 -35.67 36.69
N LYS A 152 26.60 -36.90 36.68
CA LYS A 152 27.96 -37.26 36.30
C LYS A 152 28.27 -36.87 34.85
N VAL A 153 29.30 -36.03 34.67
CA VAL A 153 29.99 -35.83 33.39
C VAL A 153 30.85 -37.07 33.10
N LYS A 154 30.60 -37.76 31.98
CA LYS A 154 31.50 -38.82 31.48
C LYS A 154 32.72 -38.16 30.83
N GLN A 155 33.89 -38.36 31.42
CA GLN A 155 35.19 -38.13 30.79
C GLN A 155 35.43 -39.16 29.67
N GLY A 156 35.81 -38.69 28.48
CA GLY A 156 36.42 -39.50 27.43
C GLY A 156 37.79 -38.93 27.07
N LYS A 157 38.83 -39.65 27.48
CA LYS A 157 40.26 -39.32 27.36
C LYS A 157 40.83 -39.53 25.95
N ASN A 158 41.69 -38.60 25.54
CA ASN A 158 42.98 -38.69 24.82
C ASN A 158 43.38 -39.92 23.98
N GLY A 159 43.99 -39.63 22.82
CA GLY A 159 45.01 -40.42 22.10
C GLY A 159 45.00 -40.03 20.61
N LYS A 160 45.86 -39.16 20.05
CA LYS A 160 47.31 -39.19 19.78
C LYS A 160 47.76 -40.31 18.80
N ILE A 161 48.24 -39.83 17.64
CA ILE A 161 49.28 -40.30 16.68
C ILE A 161 49.16 -41.66 15.98
N GLY A 162 49.41 -41.64 14.67
CA GLY A 162 49.65 -42.79 13.79
C GLY A 162 49.31 -42.46 12.35
#